data_AF-A0A920HTD1-F1
#
_entry.id   AF-A0A920HTD1-F1
#
_cell.length_a   1.000
_cell.length_b   1.000
_cell.length_c   1.000
_cell.angle_alpha   90.00
_cell.angle_beta   90.00
_cell.angle_gamma   90.00
#
_symmetry.space_group_name_H-M   'P 1'
#
loop_
_entity.id
_entity.type
_entity.pdbx_description
1 polymer ?
#
loop_
_entity_poly.entity_id
_entity_poly.type
_entity_poly.pdbx_seq_one_letter_code
_entity_poly.pdbx_strand_id
1 'polypeptide(L)' 'MKMFLTRLGINSKMVITGDPTQIDLPASEKSGLLEAIQVTKNMSQTKQIKFSSDDV' A
#
# COMPACT_ATOMS: atom_id res chain seq x y z
N MET A 1 -1.74 -0.41 -7.92
CA MET A 1 -0.53 0.34 -7.46
C MET A 1 0.76 0.06 -8.25
N LYS A 2 0.76 -0.90 -9.19
CA LYS A 2 1.94 -1.33 -9.96
C LYS A 2 2.77 -0.19 -10.57
N MET A 3 2.14 0.78 -11.24
CA MET A 3 2.85 1.90 -11.89
C MET A 3 3.66 2.77 -10.93
N PHE A 4 3.27 2.86 -9.66
CA PHE A 4 3.95 3.70 -8.67
C PHE A 4 5.12 2.95 -8.04
N LEU A 5 4.89 1.73 -7.55
CA LEU A 5 5.91 0.91 -6.90
C LEU A 5 7.11 0.60 -7.82
N THR A 6 6.88 0.44 -9.12
CA THR A 6 7.96 0.15 -10.09
C THR A 6 8.80 1.37 -10.47
N ARG A 7 8.48 2.56 -9.96
CA ARG A 7 9.25 3.80 -10.23
C ARG A 7 10.27 4.12 -9.14
N LEU A 8 10.43 3.25 -8.14
CA LEU A 8 11.42 3.44 -7.09
C LEU A 8 12.85 3.37 -7.67
N GLY A 9 13.62 4.44 -7.50
CA GLY A 9 15.01 4.51 -7.92
C GLY A 9 15.98 3.87 -6.92
N ILE A 10 17.24 3.72 -7.34
CA ILE A 10 18.34 3.29 -6.47
C ILE A 10 18.49 4.29 -5.30
N ASN A 11 18.83 3.80 -4.10
CA ASN A 11 18.98 4.59 -2.89
C ASN A 11 17.75 5.45 -2.50
N SER A 12 16.56 5.09 -3.01
CA SER A 12 15.31 5.76 -2.68
C SER A 12 14.52 4.97 -1.64
N LYS A 13 13.66 5.66 -0.88
CA LYS A 13 12.65 5.06 0.00
C LYS A 13 11.28 5.59 -0.38
N MET A 14 10.27 4.77 -0.18
CA MET A 14 8.88 5.13 -0.46
C MET A 14 8.03 4.75 0.75
N VAL A 15 7.14 5.67 1.13
CA VAL A 15 6.12 5.45 2.15
C VAL A 15 4.79 5.69 1.47
N ILE A 16 3.88 4.73 1.59
CA ILE A 16 2.53 4.83 1.08
C ILE A 16 1.60 4.74 2.29
N THR A 17 0.75 5.75 2.44
CA THR A 17 -0.26 5.82 3.50
C THR A 17 -1.64 5.77 2.89
N GLY A 18 -2.59 5.17 3.59
CA GLY A 18 -3.99 5.13 3.17
C GLY A 18 -4.85 4.33 4.13
N ASP A 19 -6.15 4.58 4.08
CA ASP A 19 -7.16 3.83 4.84
C ASP A 19 -7.76 2.73 3.94
N PRO A 20 -7.54 1.43 4.23
CA PRO A 20 -8.09 0.34 3.43
C PRO A 20 -9.62 0.25 3.48
N THR A 21 -10.29 0.94 4.41
CA THR A 21 -11.76 0.97 4.52
C THR A 21 -12.42 2.01 3.60
N GLN A 22 -11.64 2.98 3.10
CA GLN A 22 -12.11 4.04 2.21
C GLN A 22 -11.82 3.68 0.75
N ILE A 23 -12.71 2.91 0.14
CA ILE A 23 -12.62 2.52 -1.26
C ILE A 23 -13.74 3.21 -2.03
N ASP A 24 -13.40 4.26 -2.78
CA ASP A 24 -14.31 5.02 -3.63
C ASP A 24 -14.15 4.62 -5.11
N LEU A 25 -14.13 3.31 -5.36
CA LEU A 25 -13.97 2.74 -6.70
C LEU A 25 -15.28 2.07 -7.14
N PRO A 26 -15.56 2.00 -8.45
CA PRO A 26 -16.66 1.18 -8.97
C PRO A 26 -16.53 -0.27 -8.49
N ALA A 27 -17.64 -0.96 -8.27
CA ALA A 27 -17.66 -2.31 -7.67
C ALA A 27 -16.83 -3.37 -8.44
N SER A 28 -16.59 -3.15 -9.73
CA SER A 28 -15.76 -4.02 -10.58
C SER A 28 -14.26 -3.78 -10.43
N GLU A 29 -13.85 -2.69 -9.80
CA GLU A 29 -12.46 -2.30 -9.65
C GLU A 29 -11.87 -2.76 -8.31
N LYS A 30 -10.64 -3.27 -8.38
CA LYS A 30 -9.89 -3.67 -7.19
C LYS A 30 -9.13 -2.48 -6.62
N SER A 31 -9.16 -2.32 -5.30
CA SER A 31 -8.33 -1.31 -4.63
C SER A 31 -6.85 -1.57 -4.87
N GLY A 32 -6.17 -0.57 -5.43
CA GLY A 32 -4.73 -0.62 -5.63
C GLY A 32 -3.93 -0.69 -4.32
N LEU A 33 -4.48 -0.18 -3.21
CA LEU A 33 -3.87 -0.26 -1.89
C LEU A 33 -3.95 -1.68 -1.33
N LEU A 34 -5.13 -2.31 -1.39
CA LEU A 34 -5.30 -3.70 -0.95
C LEU A 34 -4.43 -4.66 -1.77
N GLU A 35 -4.37 -4.46 -3.09
CA GLU A 35 -3.49 -5.21 -3.97
C GLU A 35 -2.01 -5.05 -3.57
N ALA A 36 -1.56 -3.81 -3.33
CA ALA A 36 -0.17 -3.56 -2.90
C ALA A 36 0.17 -4.23 -1.57
N ILE A 37 -0.74 -4.17 -0.59
CA ILE A 37 -0.60 -4.85 0.71
C ILE A 37 -0.47 -6.36 0.50
N GLN A 38 -1.27 -6.96 -0.38
CA GLN A 38 -1.21 -8.40 -0.62
C GLN A 38 0.09 -8.82 -1.32
N VAL A 39 0.51 -8.09 -2.35
CA VAL A 39 1.72 -8.39 -3.13
C VAL A 39 2.99 -8.21 -2.31
N THR A 40 3.04 -7.18 -1.45
CA THR A 40 4.23 -6.88 -0.63
C THR A 40 4.31 -7.70 0.65
N LYS A 41 3.25 -8.43 1.04
CA LYS A 41 3.15 -9.14 2.32
C LYS A 41 4.33 -10.05 2.64
N ASN A 42 4.93 -10.68 1.62
CA ASN A 42 6.02 -11.64 1.79
C ASN A 42 7.38 -11.09 1.31
N MET A 43 7.50 -9.79 1.07
CA MET A 43 8.74 -9.16 0.62
C MET A 43 9.54 -8.65 1.83
N SER A 44 10.72 -9.24 2.07
CA SER A 44 11.61 -8.86 3.19
C SER A 44 12.07 -7.40 3.18
N GLN A 45 12.02 -6.75 2.02
CA GLN A 45 12.44 -5.36 1.82
C GLN A 45 11.33 -4.34 2.11
N THR A 46 10.14 -4.79 2.49
CA THR A 46 8.98 -3.92 2.78
C THR A 46 8.45 -4.17 4.18
N LYS A 47 7.86 -3.14 4.79
CA LYS A 47 7.21 -3.25 6.09
C LYS A 47 5.83 -2.60 6.03
N GLN A 48 4.82 -3.33 6.51
CA GLN A 48 3.47 -2.81 6.66
C GLN A 48 3.28 -2.38 8.11
N ILE A 49 2.82 -1.15 8.31
CA ILE A 49 2.50 -0.59 9.62
C ILE A 49 1.02 -0.25 9.59
N LYS A 50 0.25 -0.89 10.47
CA LYS A 50 -1.18 -0.60 10.64
C LYS A 50 -1.33 0.23 11.90
N PHE A 51 -1.84 1.43 11.74
CA PHE A 51 -2.24 2.28 12.85
C PHE A 51 -3.66 1.92 13.30
N SER A 52 -3.94 2.21 14.56
CA SER A 52 -5.20 2.01 15.24
C SER A 52 -5.63 3.31 15.91
N SER A 53 -6.82 3.29 16.53
CA SER A 53 -7.33 4.42 17.31
C SER A 53 -6.44 4.78 18.50
N ASP A 54 -5.63 3.84 18.99
CA ASP A 54 -4.75 4.05 20.15
C ASP A 54 -3.46 4.81 19.80
N ASP A 55 -3.19 5.04 18.51
CA ASP A 55 -1.98 5.69 18.00
C ASP A 55 -2.11 7.23 17.81
N VAL A 56 -3.21 7.84 18.27
CA VAL A 56 -3.56 9.25 18.02
C VAL A 56 -3.92 10.00 19.30
#